data_AF-A0A1W9NZU6-F1
#
_entry.id   AF-A0A1W9NZU6-F1
#
_cell.length_a   1.000
_cell.length_b   1.000
_cell.length_c   1.000
_cell.angle_alpha   90.00
_cell.angle_beta   90.00
_cell.angle_gamma   90.00
#
_symmetry.space_group_name_H-M   'P 1'
#
loop_
_entity.id
_entity.type
_entity.pdbx_description
1 polymer ?
#
loop_
_entity_poly.entity_id
_entity_poly.type
_entity_poly.pdbx_seq_one_letter_code
_entity_poly.pdbx_strand_id
1 'polypeptide(L)'
;MKKIAFVFIILSLTFVLASADFDRTTGLIDIPVARVMPGGTYRGFASGILTVGNYRDRPADFNTGFAYGIGDWGEVTISMLTTVDYTLNFNSVLVKESEGTPALGVGISNITYRKYVSELGHSADFGYSDDVDYIKVARRPHEQFSLYFVATKDFGGSYGEYTVGLGRGKYVGYGPHSHLFNTDMLFASTNQKELMGKANEDAFGLFFGGRWQVAKPVSFMLEFDGRDVNAGFRFKMPIAEFDLAWTHLEQIGKSHRTRVSFGASVSSMAIPKSPEYASISLKVYDEDTKKPLNFNVNLERGERRNTFAGKLGRIKMKLLPGEYVMKVVIPGYKWKSIKLTLKPGDVRAFKLGLKKKKTKEELVKEKEFDANFASGVTAFNKGEYKNAMLHLEKCLLLKPGNEDATAYYKKASSAFQKQFDEIKFAAEVLEKKGDYKGALKEYENLLNIDPGNNYVAAKVKEMNYKLKAPVKPEKSSTAPKPTTPAVSDVDIDKWYKTGLNYFSRGQYKKAITMFNKVLRYRPNHRGARKYLNKARTRLKALGG
;
A
#
# COMPACT_ATOMS: atom_id res chain seq x y z
N MET A 1 21.99 -31.18 -18.23
CA MET A 1 23.29 -31.77 -17.83
C MET A 1 24.17 -32.12 -19.04
N LYS A 2 23.74 -32.98 -19.98
CA LYS A 2 24.57 -33.37 -21.14
C LYS A 2 25.09 -32.22 -22.02
N LYS A 3 24.29 -31.15 -22.24
CA LYS A 3 24.74 -29.96 -22.99
C LYS A 3 25.72 -29.06 -22.24
N ILE A 4 25.69 -29.03 -20.91
CA ILE A 4 26.58 -28.21 -20.07
C ILE A 4 27.96 -28.88 -19.98
N ALA A 5 27.98 -30.20 -19.79
CA ALA A 5 29.22 -30.98 -19.84
C ALA A 5 29.91 -30.86 -21.22
N PHE A 6 29.15 -30.82 -22.30
CA PHE A 6 29.68 -30.67 -23.66
C PHE A 6 30.27 -29.28 -23.92
N VAL A 7 29.64 -28.21 -23.43
CA VAL A 7 30.19 -26.84 -23.51
C VAL A 7 31.43 -26.67 -22.64
N PHE A 8 31.45 -27.29 -21.45
CA PHE A 8 32.61 -27.29 -20.55
C PHE A 8 33.81 -28.03 -21.17
N ILE A 9 33.57 -29.18 -21.81
CA ILE A 9 34.58 -29.95 -22.54
C ILE A 9 35.14 -29.15 -23.72
N ILE A 10 34.29 -28.45 -24.48
CA ILE A 10 34.72 -27.59 -25.60
C ILE A 10 35.56 -26.41 -25.10
N LEU A 11 35.13 -25.71 -24.03
CA LEU A 11 35.88 -24.59 -23.45
C LEU A 11 37.23 -25.03 -22.87
N SER A 12 37.29 -26.20 -22.22
CA SER A 12 38.54 -26.78 -21.72
C SER A 12 39.48 -27.29 -22.83
N LEU A 13 38.94 -27.68 -23.98
CA LEU A 13 39.73 -28.16 -25.13
C LEU A 13 40.29 -27.01 -25.98
N THR A 14 39.69 -25.81 -25.91
CA THR A 14 40.09 -24.65 -26.71
C THR A 14 41.19 -23.78 -26.09
N PHE A 15 41.55 -23.98 -24.82
CA PHE A 15 42.53 -23.17 -24.11
C PHE A 15 43.58 -24.07 -23.44
N VAL A 16 44.47 -24.62 -24.27
CA VAL A 16 45.70 -25.25 -23.80
C VAL A 16 46.79 -24.20 -24.06
N LEU A 17 47.60 -23.86 -23.04
CA LEU A 17 48.77 -22.96 -23.02
C LEU A 17 48.49 -21.46 -22.70
N ALA A 18 48.42 -20.98 -21.42
CA ALA A 18 48.56 -19.54 -21.02
C ALA A 18 48.31 -19.24 -19.52
N SER A 19 49.10 -18.34 -18.82
CA SER A 19 49.30 -17.96 -17.33
C SER A 19 48.05 -17.99 -16.46
N ALA A 20 47.94 -17.46 -15.24
CA ALA A 20 46.64 -16.84 -14.87
C ALA A 20 46.67 -15.77 -13.78
N ASP A 21 46.01 -14.64 -14.05
CA ASP A 21 45.33 -13.88 -12.99
C ASP A 21 43.87 -14.35 -12.94
N PHE A 22 43.10 -14.09 -11.88
CA PHE A 22 41.73 -14.64 -11.62
C PHE A 22 41.67 -16.05 -10.98
N ASP A 23 42.62 -16.42 -10.13
CA ASP A 23 42.65 -17.71 -9.41
C ASP A 23 41.58 -17.87 -8.31
N ARG A 24 40.61 -16.95 -8.28
CA ARG A 24 39.54 -16.87 -7.29
C ARG A 24 38.21 -16.53 -7.96
N THR A 25 37.17 -17.21 -7.52
CA THR A 25 35.82 -17.10 -8.04
C THR A 25 35.06 -15.88 -7.54
N THR A 26 35.49 -15.34 -6.41
CA THR A 26 35.01 -14.09 -5.83
C THR A 26 36.22 -13.19 -5.54
N GLY A 27 36.19 -11.99 -6.10
CA GLY A 27 37.32 -11.06 -6.08
C GLY A 27 37.21 -10.03 -7.19
N LEU A 28 38.16 -9.10 -7.21
CA LEU A 28 38.44 -8.27 -8.37
C LEU A 28 39.33 -9.06 -9.34
N ILE A 29 40.56 -8.63 -9.61
CA ILE A 29 41.52 -9.32 -10.47
C ILE A 29 42.32 -10.31 -9.63
N ASP A 30 43.10 -9.84 -8.66
CA ASP A 30 43.86 -10.67 -7.71
C ASP A 30 43.57 -10.37 -6.23
N ILE A 31 42.82 -9.31 -5.93
CA ILE A 31 42.44 -9.01 -4.53
C ILE A 31 41.11 -9.67 -4.10
N PRO A 32 41.02 -10.13 -2.84
CA PRO A 32 39.75 -10.60 -2.28
C PRO A 32 38.77 -9.44 -2.10
N VAL A 33 37.50 -9.78 -2.04
CA VAL A 33 36.41 -8.89 -1.60
C VAL A 33 35.65 -9.55 -0.46
N ALA A 34 34.95 -8.77 0.36
CA ALA A 34 34.12 -9.27 1.46
C ALA A 34 32.78 -9.86 0.96
N ARG A 35 32.84 -10.80 0.02
CA ARG A 35 31.70 -11.56 -0.52
C ARG A 35 32.09 -12.99 -0.85
N VAL A 36 31.10 -13.86 -0.84
CA VAL A 36 31.23 -15.30 -1.13
C VAL A 36 30.14 -15.74 -2.09
N MET A 37 30.36 -16.86 -2.76
CA MET A 37 29.37 -17.58 -3.53
C MET A 37 28.16 -17.98 -2.67
N PRO A 38 26.93 -18.02 -3.24
CA PRO A 38 25.76 -18.51 -2.53
C PRO A 38 25.93 -19.96 -2.06
N GLY A 39 25.33 -20.29 -0.92
CA GLY A 39 25.46 -21.61 -0.31
C GLY A 39 24.99 -22.74 -1.22
N GLY A 40 25.78 -23.82 -1.30
CA GLY A 40 25.46 -25.00 -2.12
C GLY A 40 25.69 -24.80 -3.62
N THR A 41 26.26 -23.66 -4.03
CA THR A 41 26.69 -23.46 -5.43
C THR A 41 28.13 -23.91 -5.62
N TYR A 42 28.42 -24.42 -6.81
CA TYR A 42 29.76 -24.74 -7.27
C TYR A 42 30.12 -23.91 -8.50
N ARG A 43 31.41 -23.67 -8.72
CA ARG A 43 31.91 -22.93 -9.88
C ARG A 43 33.23 -23.53 -10.33
N GLY A 44 33.30 -23.90 -11.60
CA GLY A 44 34.56 -24.27 -12.24
C GLY A 44 35.12 -23.05 -12.95
N PHE A 45 36.42 -22.85 -12.88
CA PHE A 45 37.10 -21.75 -13.55
C PHE A 45 38.41 -22.18 -14.20
N ALA A 46 38.83 -21.33 -15.11
CA ALA A 46 39.92 -21.49 -16.04
C ALA A 46 40.49 -20.10 -16.31
N SER A 47 41.79 -19.92 -16.21
CA SER A 47 42.40 -18.60 -16.33
C SER A 47 43.77 -18.66 -17.01
N GLY A 48 44.15 -17.51 -17.56
CA GLY A 48 45.09 -17.32 -18.68
C GLY A 48 45.95 -16.06 -18.53
N ILE A 49 47.24 -16.06 -18.92
CA ILE A 49 48.07 -14.86 -19.16
C ILE A 49 48.89 -15.02 -20.45
N LEU A 50 48.97 -13.92 -21.19
CA LEU A 50 49.86 -13.68 -22.32
C LEU A 50 50.81 -12.52 -22.00
N THR A 51 52.11 -12.73 -22.14
CA THR A 51 53.12 -11.68 -21.93
C THR A 51 53.26 -10.80 -23.17
N VAL A 52 53.35 -9.48 -22.99
CA VAL A 52 53.49 -8.50 -24.09
C VAL A 52 54.96 -8.06 -24.21
N GLY A 53 55.63 -8.43 -25.30
CA GLY A 53 57.01 -8.00 -25.61
C GLY A 53 58.01 -9.15 -25.82
N ASN A 54 59.30 -8.83 -25.96
CA ASN A 54 60.40 -9.79 -26.23
C ASN A 54 60.86 -10.59 -24.99
N TYR A 55 60.03 -10.72 -23.96
CA TYR A 55 60.37 -11.45 -22.75
C TYR A 55 60.29 -12.95 -23.01
N ARG A 56 61.45 -13.60 -23.12
CA ARG A 56 61.59 -15.00 -23.56
C ARG A 56 61.32 -16.05 -22.49
N ASP A 57 61.22 -15.66 -21.22
CA ASP A 57 61.19 -16.66 -20.16
C ASP A 57 59.84 -17.39 -20.11
N ARG A 58 58.72 -16.76 -20.51
CA ARG A 58 57.36 -17.34 -20.40
C ARG A 58 56.34 -16.71 -21.36
N PRO A 59 56.02 -17.35 -22.50
CA PRO A 59 54.98 -16.83 -23.38
C PRO A 59 53.53 -17.14 -22.91
N ALA A 60 53.31 -18.21 -22.11
CA ALA A 60 51.98 -18.73 -21.72
C ALA A 60 51.99 -19.98 -20.75
N ASP A 61 51.10 -20.11 -19.73
CA ASP A 61 50.80 -21.30 -18.85
C ASP A 61 49.42 -21.41 -18.03
N PHE A 62 48.54 -22.42 -18.06
CA PHE A 62 47.13 -22.29 -17.58
C PHE A 62 46.74 -22.75 -16.16
N ASN A 63 45.92 -21.96 -15.45
CA ASN A 63 45.33 -22.34 -14.15
C ASN A 63 43.88 -22.80 -14.26
N THR A 64 43.53 -23.81 -13.47
CA THR A 64 42.13 -24.25 -13.32
C THR A 64 41.79 -24.48 -11.87
N GLY A 65 40.52 -24.34 -11.54
CA GLY A 65 40.08 -24.64 -10.20
C GLY A 65 38.59 -24.83 -10.07
N PHE A 66 38.22 -25.13 -8.83
CA PHE A 66 36.86 -25.39 -8.42
C PHE A 66 36.58 -24.66 -7.10
N ALA A 67 35.44 -24.00 -7.04
CA ALA A 67 34.98 -23.33 -5.83
C ALA A 67 33.62 -23.86 -5.39
N TYR A 68 33.38 -23.80 -4.08
CA TYR A 68 32.13 -24.19 -3.43
C TYR A 68 31.72 -23.16 -2.38
N GLY A 69 30.46 -22.71 -2.45
CA GLY A 69 29.85 -21.83 -1.46
C GLY A 69 29.33 -22.59 -0.24
N ILE A 70 29.78 -22.21 0.96
CA ILE A 70 29.39 -22.79 2.24
C ILE A 70 28.39 -21.84 2.93
N GLY A 71 27.10 -22.17 2.85
CA GLY A 71 26.05 -21.24 3.26
C GLY A 71 26.20 -19.87 2.57
N ASP A 72 25.62 -18.82 3.15
CA ASP A 72 25.80 -17.45 2.63
C ASP A 72 26.86 -16.67 3.44
N TRP A 73 27.90 -17.38 3.89
CA TRP A 73 28.95 -16.82 4.75
C TRP A 73 30.36 -17.28 4.38
N GLY A 74 30.56 -18.45 3.76
CA GLY A 74 31.89 -18.98 3.45
C GLY A 74 32.06 -19.43 1.99
N GLU A 75 33.30 -19.46 1.51
CA GLU A 75 33.70 -20.00 0.21
C GLU A 75 35.04 -20.73 0.35
N VAL A 76 35.13 -21.88 -0.31
CA VAL A 76 36.38 -22.63 -0.44
C VAL A 76 36.69 -22.78 -1.92
N THR A 77 37.95 -22.54 -2.29
CA THR A 77 38.43 -22.65 -3.67
C THR A 77 39.69 -23.49 -3.70
N ILE A 78 39.72 -24.50 -4.57
CA ILE A 78 40.92 -25.29 -4.87
C ILE A 78 41.38 -24.87 -6.26
N SER A 79 42.64 -24.47 -6.36
CA SER A 79 43.30 -24.11 -7.63
C SER A 79 44.44 -25.07 -7.90
N MET A 80 44.55 -25.51 -9.15
CA MET A 80 45.65 -26.26 -9.71
C MET A 80 46.45 -25.29 -10.58
N LEU A 81 47.65 -24.93 -10.10
CA LEU A 81 48.54 -23.97 -10.76
C LEU A 81 49.48 -24.69 -11.73
N THR A 82 49.94 -25.88 -11.32
CA THR A 82 50.67 -26.82 -12.19
C THR A 82 50.19 -28.24 -11.92
N THR A 83 50.77 -29.24 -12.59
CA THR A 83 50.49 -30.66 -12.30
C THR A 83 50.91 -31.10 -10.89
N VAL A 84 51.71 -30.29 -10.20
CA VAL A 84 52.28 -30.60 -8.89
C VAL A 84 52.17 -29.43 -7.91
N ASP A 85 51.37 -28.40 -8.22
CA ASP A 85 51.15 -27.24 -7.36
C ASP A 85 49.67 -26.97 -7.21
N TYR A 86 49.19 -27.12 -5.98
CA TYR A 86 47.80 -26.93 -5.61
C TYR A 86 47.70 -25.94 -4.47
N THR A 87 46.72 -25.05 -4.55
CA THR A 87 46.40 -24.10 -3.48
C THR A 87 44.95 -24.27 -3.07
N LEU A 88 44.71 -24.14 -1.78
CA LEU A 88 43.38 -24.00 -1.20
C LEU A 88 43.23 -22.57 -0.70
N ASN A 89 42.09 -21.95 -1.00
CA ASN A 89 41.72 -20.64 -0.51
C ASN A 89 40.44 -20.79 0.31
N PHE A 90 40.37 -20.09 1.44
CA PHE A 90 39.16 -19.98 2.25
C PHE A 90 38.82 -18.51 2.46
N ASN A 91 37.58 -18.13 2.18
CA ASN A 91 37.06 -16.79 2.38
C ASN A 91 35.78 -16.83 3.22
N SER A 92 35.61 -15.88 4.12
CA SER A 92 34.42 -15.76 4.97
C SER A 92 33.95 -14.31 5.07
N VAL A 93 32.64 -14.11 5.01
CA VAL A 93 31.97 -12.83 5.32
C VAL A 93 31.51 -12.87 6.77
N LEU A 94 32.11 -12.03 7.59
CA LEU A 94 31.79 -11.91 9.02
C LEU A 94 30.62 -10.94 9.25
N VAL A 95 30.61 -9.84 8.49
CA VAL A 95 29.57 -8.81 8.54
C VAL A 95 29.06 -8.59 7.13
N LYS A 96 27.74 -8.75 6.93
CA LYS A 96 27.11 -8.43 5.66
C LYS A 96 26.96 -6.93 5.52
N GLU A 97 27.08 -6.45 4.29
CA GLU A 97 26.88 -5.04 3.97
C GLU A 97 25.48 -4.55 4.37
N SER A 98 25.42 -3.34 4.92
CA SER A 98 24.19 -2.60 5.21
C SER A 98 24.35 -1.14 4.75
N GLU A 99 23.31 -0.31 4.83
CA GLU A 99 23.34 1.08 4.33
C GLU A 99 24.57 1.87 4.81
N GLY A 100 24.87 1.84 6.12
CA GLY A 100 26.00 2.55 6.73
C GLY A 100 27.23 1.70 7.05
N THR A 101 27.22 0.39 6.77
CA THR A 101 28.31 -0.52 7.16
C THR A 101 28.82 -1.29 5.95
N PRO A 102 30.14 -1.26 5.65
CA PRO A 102 30.70 -2.12 4.61
C PRO A 102 30.59 -3.60 5.02
N ALA A 103 30.56 -4.50 4.04
CA ALA A 103 30.79 -5.92 4.33
C ALA A 103 32.21 -6.10 4.87
N LEU A 104 32.37 -6.91 5.91
CA LEU A 104 33.66 -7.27 6.48
C LEU A 104 33.90 -8.76 6.31
N GLY A 105 35.09 -9.11 5.85
CA GLY A 105 35.50 -10.48 5.61
C GLY A 105 36.91 -10.78 6.09
N VAL A 106 37.17 -12.07 6.24
CA VAL A 106 38.48 -12.64 6.58
C VAL A 106 38.70 -13.86 5.70
N GLY A 107 39.94 -14.10 5.30
CA GLY A 107 40.26 -15.32 4.59
C GLY A 107 41.74 -15.63 4.62
N ILE A 108 42.06 -16.83 4.14
CA ILE A 108 43.43 -17.33 4.01
C ILE A 108 43.58 -17.78 2.57
N SER A 109 44.46 -17.09 1.85
CA SER A 109 44.87 -17.51 0.51
C SER A 109 46.08 -18.44 0.58
N ASN A 110 46.29 -19.24 -0.46
CA ASN A 110 47.47 -20.09 -0.61
C ASN A 110 47.71 -21.01 0.60
N ILE A 111 46.66 -21.67 1.09
CA ILE A 111 46.79 -22.85 1.96
C ILE A 111 47.38 -23.97 1.10
N THR A 112 48.69 -24.17 1.20
CA THR A 112 49.44 -25.12 0.39
C THR A 112 50.61 -25.68 1.19
N TYR A 113 51.34 -26.64 0.62
CA TYR A 113 52.59 -27.18 1.15
C TYR A 113 53.84 -26.47 0.60
N ARG A 114 53.66 -25.52 -0.34
CA ARG A 114 54.74 -24.70 -0.90
C ARG A 114 54.90 -23.41 -0.10
N LYS A 115 56.14 -23.15 0.31
CA LYS A 115 56.54 -21.94 1.05
C LYS A 115 56.44 -20.67 0.19
N TYR A 116 56.88 -20.80 -1.07
CA TYR A 116 56.83 -19.77 -2.11
C TYR A 116 56.02 -20.33 -3.27
N VAL A 117 54.93 -19.66 -3.62
CA VAL A 117 54.02 -20.08 -4.69
C VAL A 117 53.41 -18.84 -5.30
N SER A 118 53.57 -18.69 -6.61
CA SER A 118 52.84 -17.68 -7.37
C SER A 118 51.82 -18.36 -8.27
N GLU A 119 51.09 -17.56 -9.03
CA GLU A 119 50.11 -18.01 -10.02
C GLU A 119 50.73 -18.96 -11.06
N LEU A 120 52.06 -18.93 -11.22
CA LEU A 120 52.86 -19.79 -12.09
C LEU A 120 53.31 -21.10 -11.41
N GLY A 121 52.91 -21.36 -10.16
CA GLY A 121 53.38 -22.49 -9.34
C GLY A 121 54.64 -22.19 -8.50
N HIS A 122 55.46 -23.22 -8.26
CA HIS A 122 56.70 -23.12 -7.48
C HIS A 122 57.97 -23.29 -8.33
N SER A 123 59.11 -22.81 -7.80
CA SER A 123 60.45 -23.14 -8.30
C SER A 123 61.35 -23.61 -7.14
N ALA A 124 62.59 -24.03 -7.45
CA ALA A 124 63.47 -24.73 -6.51
C ALA A 124 63.85 -23.93 -5.25
N ASP A 125 63.99 -22.60 -5.32
CA ASP A 125 64.54 -21.82 -4.20
C ASP A 125 63.70 -20.61 -3.77
N PHE A 126 63.28 -19.75 -4.71
CA PHE A 126 62.65 -18.45 -4.38
C PHE A 126 61.57 -17.99 -5.37
N GLY A 127 61.07 -18.89 -6.21
CA GLY A 127 60.11 -18.64 -7.30
C GLY A 127 60.72 -18.05 -8.56
N TYR A 128 59.99 -17.19 -9.25
CA TYR A 128 60.30 -16.80 -10.63
C TYR A 128 61.04 -15.47 -10.72
N SER A 129 61.47 -15.07 -11.91
CA SER A 129 62.42 -13.94 -12.12
C SER A 129 61.99 -12.63 -11.44
N ASP A 130 60.69 -12.35 -11.39
CA ASP A 130 60.14 -11.18 -10.69
C ASP A 130 60.26 -11.27 -9.17
N ASP A 131 60.14 -12.47 -8.63
CA ASP A 131 60.22 -12.76 -7.20
C ASP A 131 61.66 -12.67 -6.67
N VAL A 132 62.64 -12.97 -7.52
CA VAL A 132 64.07 -12.88 -7.16
C VAL A 132 64.50 -11.42 -6.94
N ASP A 133 63.86 -10.46 -7.61
CA ASP A 133 64.17 -9.04 -7.42
C ASP A 133 63.86 -8.57 -5.99
N TYR A 134 62.91 -9.20 -5.30
CA TYR A 134 62.60 -8.92 -3.89
C TYR A 134 63.76 -9.23 -2.95
N ILE A 135 64.54 -10.27 -3.24
CA ILE A 135 65.70 -10.67 -2.40
C ILE A 135 66.83 -9.65 -2.52
N LYS A 136 66.91 -8.92 -3.64
CA LYS A 136 67.92 -7.89 -3.86
C LYS A 136 67.64 -6.60 -3.07
N VAL A 137 66.40 -6.40 -2.62
CA VAL A 137 65.94 -5.15 -1.96
C VAL A 137 65.38 -5.35 -0.54
N ALA A 138 64.89 -6.56 -0.23
CA ALA A 138 64.33 -6.92 1.06
C ALA A 138 64.38 -8.46 1.24
N ARG A 139 63.21 -9.09 1.26
CA ARG A 139 63.00 -10.54 1.26
C ARG A 139 61.71 -10.88 0.51
N ARG A 140 61.51 -12.15 0.15
CA ARG A 140 60.19 -12.66 -0.26
C ARG A 140 59.41 -13.14 0.98
N PRO A 141 58.24 -12.56 1.30
CA PRO A 141 57.34 -13.09 2.33
C PRO A 141 56.89 -14.51 1.98
N HIS A 142 56.68 -15.36 2.99
CA HIS A 142 56.13 -16.69 2.73
C HIS A 142 54.65 -16.53 2.37
N GLU A 143 54.28 -17.09 1.21
CA GLU A 143 52.91 -16.98 0.68
C GLU A 143 52.01 -18.10 1.17
N GLN A 144 52.60 -19.14 1.76
CA GLN A 144 51.87 -20.16 2.49
C GLN A 144 51.03 -19.50 3.59
N PHE A 145 49.72 -19.79 3.60
CA PHE A 145 48.77 -19.21 4.58
C PHE A 145 48.72 -17.68 4.57
N SER A 146 48.54 -17.08 3.39
CA SER A 146 48.36 -15.63 3.23
C SER A 146 47.02 -15.15 3.80
N LEU A 147 46.98 -14.91 5.11
CA LEU A 147 45.85 -14.36 5.85
C LEU A 147 45.55 -12.92 5.40
N TYR A 148 44.27 -12.58 5.25
CA TYR A 148 43.82 -11.22 4.97
C TYR A 148 42.52 -10.86 5.70
N PHE A 149 42.34 -9.56 5.90
CA PHE A 149 41.12 -8.91 6.35
C PHE A 149 40.67 -7.92 5.28
N VAL A 150 39.38 -7.86 4.99
CA VAL A 150 38.86 -7.06 3.88
C VAL A 150 37.55 -6.39 4.23
N ALA A 151 37.40 -5.15 3.79
CA ALA A 151 36.17 -4.39 3.83
C ALA A 151 35.73 -4.05 2.40
N THR A 152 34.47 -4.30 2.06
CA THR A 152 33.90 -4.00 0.74
C THR A 152 32.59 -3.25 0.87
N LYS A 153 32.41 -2.21 0.06
CA LYS A 153 31.20 -1.39 0.01
C LYS A 153 30.75 -1.18 -1.43
N ASP A 154 29.48 -1.45 -1.73
CA ASP A 154 28.86 -1.11 -3.01
C ASP A 154 28.01 0.16 -2.84
N PHE A 155 28.41 1.25 -3.48
CA PHE A 155 27.66 2.51 -3.45
C PHE A 155 26.54 2.55 -4.52
N GLY A 156 26.42 1.50 -5.33
CA GLY A 156 25.36 1.32 -6.31
C GLY A 156 25.52 2.15 -7.58
N GLY A 157 24.84 1.71 -8.64
CA GLY A 157 24.77 2.43 -9.91
C GLY A 157 26.14 2.69 -10.54
N SER A 158 26.40 3.95 -10.91
CA SER A 158 27.66 4.41 -11.50
C SER A 158 28.75 4.72 -10.47
N TYR A 159 28.42 4.78 -9.17
CA TYR A 159 29.41 5.06 -8.11
C TYR A 159 30.33 3.87 -7.88
N GLY A 160 29.84 2.66 -8.16
CA GLY A 160 30.65 1.45 -8.12
C GLY A 160 30.90 0.93 -6.71
N GLU A 161 31.74 -0.07 -6.67
CA GLU A 161 32.07 -0.85 -5.50
C GLU A 161 33.55 -0.70 -5.19
N TYR A 162 33.87 -0.56 -3.91
CA TYR A 162 35.22 -0.33 -3.43
C TYR A 162 35.58 -1.36 -2.38
N THR A 163 36.84 -1.78 -2.40
CA THR A 163 37.41 -2.72 -1.46
C THR A 163 38.74 -2.20 -0.94
N VAL A 164 38.96 -2.39 0.35
CA VAL A 164 40.24 -2.13 1.02
C VAL A 164 40.51 -3.27 1.99
N GLY A 165 41.76 -3.70 2.10
CA GLY A 165 42.13 -4.74 3.03
C GLY A 165 43.60 -4.76 3.39
N LEU A 166 43.92 -5.55 4.39
CA LEU A 166 45.26 -5.80 4.90
C LEU A 166 45.53 -7.30 4.85
N GLY A 167 46.68 -7.71 4.36
CA GLY A 167 47.05 -9.12 4.30
C GLY A 167 48.53 -9.38 4.37
N ARG A 168 48.91 -10.57 4.85
CA ARG A 168 50.31 -11.04 4.87
C ARG A 168 50.64 -11.86 3.62
N GLY A 169 51.92 -12.18 3.45
CA GLY A 169 52.37 -13.11 2.41
C GLY A 169 52.20 -12.52 1.01
N LYS A 170 51.23 -13.03 0.25
CA LYS A 170 51.02 -12.60 -1.15
C LYS A 170 50.64 -11.12 -1.31
N TYR A 171 50.12 -10.49 -0.27
CA TYR A 171 49.68 -9.08 -0.30
C TYR A 171 50.79 -8.08 0.10
N VAL A 172 52.03 -8.55 0.29
CA VAL A 172 53.15 -7.72 0.73
C VAL A 172 54.12 -7.53 -0.43
N GLY A 173 54.32 -6.27 -0.84
CA GLY A 173 55.27 -5.87 -1.88
C GLY A 173 56.45 -5.07 -1.34
N TYR A 174 57.62 -5.21 -1.98
CA TYR A 174 58.84 -4.47 -1.68
C TYR A 174 59.46 -3.88 -2.96
N GLY A 175 58.65 -3.71 -4.01
CA GLY A 175 59.07 -3.05 -5.25
C GLY A 175 59.22 -1.53 -5.08
N PRO A 176 59.63 -0.81 -6.14
CA PRO A 176 59.93 0.64 -6.08
C PRO A 176 58.80 1.53 -5.56
N HIS A 177 57.55 1.06 -5.61
CA HIS A 177 56.39 1.78 -5.06
C HIS A 177 55.65 0.94 -4.01
N SER A 178 55.52 -0.36 -4.21
CA SER A 178 54.78 -1.26 -3.31
C SER A 178 55.38 -1.37 -1.91
N HIS A 179 56.69 -1.11 -1.75
CA HIS A 179 57.32 -1.08 -0.43
C HIS A 179 56.62 -0.10 0.52
N LEU A 180 56.06 1.02 0.04
CA LEU A 180 55.39 2.04 0.85
C LEU A 180 54.06 1.59 1.47
N PHE A 181 53.52 0.45 1.05
CA PHE A 181 52.17 0.00 1.40
C PHE A 181 52.17 -1.20 2.35
N ASN A 182 53.25 -1.47 3.07
CA ASN A 182 53.30 -2.54 4.06
C ASN A 182 53.83 -2.06 5.42
N THR A 183 53.57 -2.86 6.46
CA THR A 183 53.91 -2.53 7.85
C THR A 183 55.40 -2.39 8.12
N ASP A 184 56.29 -2.97 7.31
CA ASP A 184 57.74 -2.80 7.53
C ASP A 184 58.19 -1.36 7.31
N MET A 185 57.45 -0.56 6.54
CA MET A 185 57.69 0.89 6.42
C MET A 185 57.40 1.68 7.69
N LEU A 186 56.66 1.11 8.63
CA LEU A 186 56.49 1.74 9.95
C LEU A 186 57.78 1.63 10.78
N PHE A 187 58.68 0.70 10.42
CA PHE A 187 59.87 0.35 11.19
C PHE A 187 61.20 0.58 10.44
N ALA A 188 61.17 0.61 9.10
CA ALA A 188 62.28 1.01 8.23
C ALA A 188 62.04 2.42 7.69
N SER A 189 63.11 3.21 7.45
CA SER A 189 62.94 4.55 6.86
C SER A 189 62.27 4.45 5.48
N THR A 190 61.78 5.57 4.95
CA THR A 190 61.09 5.66 3.63
C THR A 190 61.97 5.24 2.43
N ASN A 191 63.17 4.72 2.66
CA ASN A 191 64.11 4.26 1.65
C ASN A 191 64.09 2.73 1.52
N GLN A 192 63.68 2.25 0.35
CA GLN A 192 63.68 0.83 -0.02
C GLN A 192 65.00 0.10 0.27
N LYS A 193 66.16 0.78 0.15
CA LYS A 193 67.48 0.17 0.39
C LYS A 193 67.71 -0.23 1.85
N GLU A 194 66.98 0.37 2.79
CA GLU A 194 67.11 0.06 4.21
C GLU A 194 66.34 -1.19 4.64
N LEU A 195 65.50 -1.74 3.76
CA LEU A 195 64.73 -2.97 4.03
C LEU A 195 65.58 -4.23 4.00
N MET A 196 66.73 -4.19 3.34
CA MET A 196 67.67 -5.32 3.27
C MET A 196 68.04 -5.77 4.69
N GLY A 197 67.67 -7.00 5.03
CA GLY A 197 67.90 -7.60 6.35
C GLY A 197 67.01 -7.07 7.48
N LYS A 198 66.08 -6.14 7.21
CA LYS A 198 65.13 -5.60 8.21
C LYS A 198 63.68 -5.98 7.97
N ALA A 199 63.34 -6.46 6.77
CA ALA A 199 61.98 -6.86 6.42
C ALA A 199 61.50 -8.09 7.22
N ASN A 200 60.29 -8.01 7.77
CA ASN A 200 59.69 -9.08 8.56
C ASN A 200 58.96 -10.09 7.68
N GLU A 201 58.93 -11.35 8.11
CA GLU A 201 58.21 -12.40 7.39
C GLU A 201 56.69 -12.24 7.46
N ASP A 202 56.22 -11.68 8.57
CA ASP A 202 54.81 -11.55 8.94
C ASP A 202 54.30 -10.12 8.74
N ALA A 203 54.95 -9.34 7.89
CA ALA A 203 54.47 -8.02 7.51
C ALA A 203 53.06 -8.11 6.90
N PHE A 204 52.28 -7.05 7.07
CA PHE A 204 50.97 -6.88 6.44
C PHE A 204 51.05 -5.77 5.39
N GLY A 205 50.60 -6.06 4.18
CA GLY A 205 50.46 -5.13 3.09
C GLY A 205 49.02 -4.67 2.92
N LEU A 206 48.86 -3.44 2.48
CA LEU A 206 47.60 -2.82 2.11
C LEU A 206 47.30 -3.14 0.65
N PHE A 207 46.10 -3.65 0.40
CA PHE A 207 45.55 -3.81 -0.93
C PHE A 207 44.22 -3.08 -1.03
N PHE A 208 43.88 -2.59 -2.22
CA PHE A 208 42.63 -1.87 -2.45
C PHE A 208 42.27 -1.84 -3.92
N GLY A 209 41.00 -1.66 -4.22
CA GLY A 209 40.53 -1.58 -5.59
C GLY A 209 39.06 -1.24 -5.69
N GLY A 210 38.58 -1.12 -6.92
CA GLY A 210 37.20 -0.86 -7.21
C GLY A 210 36.69 -1.52 -8.48
N ARG A 211 35.37 -1.61 -8.57
CA ARG A 211 34.64 -2.13 -9.72
C ARG A 211 33.47 -1.21 -10.05
N TRP A 212 33.36 -0.82 -11.32
CA TRP A 212 32.31 0.07 -11.81
C TRP A 212 31.54 -0.60 -12.94
N GLN A 213 30.21 -0.63 -12.86
CA GLN A 213 29.38 -1.11 -13.96
C GLN A 213 29.34 -0.07 -15.07
N VAL A 214 30.07 -0.31 -16.17
CA VAL A 214 30.15 0.63 -17.30
C VAL A 214 29.00 0.46 -18.30
N ALA A 215 28.57 -0.78 -18.55
CA ALA A 215 27.41 -1.13 -19.35
C ALA A 215 26.93 -2.51 -18.90
N LYS A 216 25.67 -2.92 -19.05
CA LYS A 216 25.31 -4.33 -18.77
C LYS A 216 25.68 -5.19 -19.98
N PRO A 217 26.42 -6.32 -19.84
CA PRO A 217 26.88 -7.00 -18.61
C PRO A 217 28.36 -6.73 -18.20
N VAL A 218 28.93 -5.60 -18.60
CA VAL A 218 30.36 -5.23 -18.49
C VAL A 218 30.67 -4.33 -17.28
N SER A 219 31.62 -4.75 -16.46
CA SER A 219 32.20 -3.93 -15.38
C SER A 219 33.67 -3.64 -15.67
N PHE A 220 34.13 -2.43 -15.35
CA PHE A 220 35.54 -2.08 -15.28
C PHE A 220 36.07 -2.31 -13.86
N MET A 221 37.32 -2.74 -13.73
CA MET A 221 38.00 -3.02 -12.46
C MET A 221 39.37 -2.35 -12.45
N LEU A 222 39.78 -1.83 -11.30
CA LEU A 222 41.11 -1.30 -11.04
C LEU A 222 41.50 -1.68 -9.61
N GLU A 223 42.71 -2.17 -9.41
CA GLU A 223 43.20 -2.57 -8.09
C GLU A 223 44.71 -2.37 -7.94
N PHE A 224 45.13 -2.36 -6.68
CA PHE A 224 46.48 -2.57 -6.21
C PHE A 224 46.46 -3.75 -5.24
N ASP A 225 47.19 -4.81 -5.55
CA ASP A 225 47.17 -6.09 -4.79
C ASP A 225 48.15 -6.13 -3.61
N GLY A 226 48.84 -5.02 -3.36
CA GLY A 226 49.93 -4.91 -2.41
C GLY A 226 51.31 -4.97 -3.08
N ARG A 227 51.37 -5.41 -4.34
CA ARG A 227 52.60 -5.53 -5.15
C ARG A 227 52.48 -4.76 -6.44
N ASP A 228 51.41 -4.97 -7.18
CA ASP A 228 51.23 -4.58 -8.58
C ASP A 228 49.89 -3.85 -8.77
N VAL A 229 49.83 -2.98 -9.78
CA VAL A 229 48.62 -2.28 -10.18
C VAL A 229 48.01 -2.98 -11.39
N ASN A 230 46.74 -3.37 -11.27
CA ASN A 230 46.04 -4.16 -12.27
C ASN A 230 44.73 -3.47 -12.69
N ALA A 231 44.38 -3.53 -13.97
CA ALA A 231 43.11 -2.99 -14.47
C ALA A 231 42.49 -3.91 -15.52
N GLY A 232 41.15 -4.01 -15.55
CA GLY A 232 40.50 -4.97 -16.42
C GLY A 232 39.00 -4.78 -16.55
N PHE A 233 38.38 -5.70 -17.29
CA PHE A 233 36.96 -5.78 -17.56
C PHE A 233 36.42 -7.15 -17.18
N ARG A 234 35.21 -7.15 -16.62
CA ARG A 234 34.43 -8.35 -16.29
C ARG A 234 33.12 -8.35 -17.05
N PHE A 235 32.83 -9.45 -17.73
CA PHE A 235 31.58 -9.72 -18.45
C PHE A 235 30.80 -10.77 -17.67
N LYS A 236 29.79 -10.34 -16.90
CA LYS A 236 29.04 -11.23 -16.00
C LYS A 236 27.68 -11.61 -16.56
N MET A 237 27.52 -12.88 -16.89
CA MET A 237 26.25 -13.50 -17.27
C MET A 237 25.66 -14.33 -16.12
N PRO A 238 24.39 -14.81 -16.23
CA PRO A 238 23.75 -15.55 -15.13
C PRO A 238 24.49 -16.80 -14.66
N ILE A 239 25.15 -17.52 -15.59
CA ILE A 239 25.85 -18.78 -15.29
C ILE A 239 27.33 -18.76 -15.65
N ALA A 240 27.81 -17.69 -16.28
CA ALA A 240 29.17 -17.61 -16.81
C ALA A 240 29.75 -16.22 -16.59
N GLU A 241 31.06 -16.16 -16.40
CA GLU A 241 31.84 -14.94 -16.20
C GLU A 241 33.05 -15.00 -17.13
N PHE A 242 33.35 -13.91 -17.82
CA PHE A 242 34.58 -13.74 -18.59
C PHE A 242 35.30 -12.50 -18.12
N ASP A 243 36.62 -12.60 -17.98
CA ASP A 243 37.46 -11.53 -17.48
C ASP A 243 38.64 -11.27 -18.42
N LEU A 244 39.04 -10.01 -18.52
CA LEU A 244 40.21 -9.55 -19.26
C LEU A 244 40.91 -8.48 -18.44
N ALA A 245 42.18 -8.63 -18.11
CA ALA A 245 42.96 -7.65 -17.36
C ALA A 245 44.31 -7.38 -18.00
N TRP A 246 44.85 -6.20 -17.71
CA TRP A 246 46.26 -5.86 -17.85
C TRP A 246 46.86 -5.78 -16.46
N THR A 247 47.93 -6.54 -16.23
CA THR A 247 48.60 -6.62 -14.92
C THR A 247 50.01 -6.07 -14.97
N HIS A 248 50.54 -5.67 -13.82
CA HIS A 248 51.84 -4.98 -13.69
C HIS A 248 51.87 -3.65 -14.46
N LEU A 249 50.82 -2.83 -14.32
CA LEU A 249 50.67 -1.57 -15.06
C LEU A 249 51.71 -0.52 -14.67
N GLU A 250 52.24 -0.58 -13.45
CA GLU A 250 53.32 0.29 -12.97
C GLU A 250 54.66 0.10 -13.72
N GLN A 251 54.76 -0.97 -14.52
CA GLN A 251 55.94 -1.29 -15.34
C GLN A 251 55.88 -0.78 -16.78
N ILE A 252 54.77 -0.14 -17.18
CA ILE A 252 54.63 0.47 -18.50
C ILE A 252 55.76 1.49 -18.73
N GLY A 253 56.51 1.32 -19.82
CA GLY A 253 57.62 2.20 -20.20
C GLY A 253 58.96 1.95 -19.48
N LYS A 254 59.05 0.97 -18.56
CA LYS A 254 60.29 0.66 -17.83
C LYS A 254 60.90 -0.70 -18.19
N SER A 255 60.14 -1.79 -18.12
CA SER A 255 60.69 -3.16 -18.15
C SER A 255 59.96 -4.13 -19.09
N HIS A 256 58.92 -3.69 -19.82
CA HIS A 256 58.09 -4.52 -20.72
C HIS A 256 57.52 -5.79 -20.06
N ARG A 257 57.27 -5.79 -18.73
CA ARG A 257 56.71 -6.95 -18.01
C ARG A 257 55.19 -6.93 -17.87
N THR A 258 54.51 -5.93 -18.43
CA THR A 258 53.05 -5.85 -18.46
C THR A 258 52.47 -7.08 -19.15
N ARG A 259 51.40 -7.63 -18.56
CA ARG A 259 50.78 -8.86 -19.05
C ARG A 259 49.31 -8.66 -19.35
N VAL A 260 48.76 -9.51 -20.21
CA VAL A 260 47.32 -9.56 -20.50
C VAL A 260 46.76 -10.86 -19.99
N SER A 261 45.80 -10.78 -19.08
CA SER A 261 45.25 -11.90 -18.35
C SER A 261 43.80 -12.11 -18.72
N PHE A 262 43.36 -13.34 -18.83
CA PHE A 262 42.00 -13.70 -19.17
C PHE A 262 41.45 -14.75 -18.20
N GLY A 263 40.16 -14.66 -17.89
CA GLY A 263 39.48 -15.59 -17.01
C GLY A 263 38.16 -16.03 -17.60
N ALA A 264 37.79 -17.29 -17.38
CA ALA A 264 36.47 -17.81 -17.69
C ALA A 264 35.99 -18.70 -16.54
N SER A 265 34.74 -18.51 -16.12
CA SER A 265 34.13 -19.39 -15.12
C SER A 265 32.69 -19.74 -15.46
N VAL A 266 32.26 -20.92 -15.02
CA VAL A 266 30.87 -21.39 -15.14
C VAL A 266 30.39 -21.83 -13.78
N SER A 267 29.25 -21.29 -13.36
CA SER A 267 28.63 -21.59 -12.06
C SER A 267 27.44 -22.53 -12.21
N SER A 268 27.27 -23.37 -11.19
CA SER A 268 26.09 -24.20 -10.97
C SER A 268 24.85 -23.43 -10.57
N MET A 269 24.97 -22.11 -10.35
CA MET A 269 23.85 -21.21 -10.12
C MET A 269 22.74 -21.60 -11.09
N ALA A 270 21.75 -22.32 -10.55
CA ALA A 270 20.63 -22.81 -11.32
C ALA A 270 20.04 -21.61 -12.04
N ILE A 271 19.58 -21.80 -13.28
CA ILE A 271 18.62 -20.87 -13.92
C ILE A 271 17.70 -20.41 -12.79
N PRO A 272 17.73 -19.13 -12.37
CA PRO A 272 17.01 -18.71 -11.18
C PRO A 272 15.59 -19.20 -11.37
N LYS A 273 15.15 -20.12 -10.51
CA LYS A 273 13.80 -20.69 -10.59
C LYS A 273 12.90 -19.47 -10.59
N SER A 274 12.18 -19.25 -11.69
CA SER A 274 11.39 -18.02 -11.86
C SER A 274 10.60 -17.83 -10.58
N PRO A 275 10.64 -16.64 -9.94
CA PRO A 275 10.08 -16.48 -8.61
C PRO A 275 8.64 -16.97 -8.65
N GLU A 276 8.29 -17.87 -7.73
CA GLU A 276 6.99 -18.53 -7.75
C GLU A 276 5.93 -17.53 -7.31
N TYR A 277 5.32 -16.86 -8.29
CA TYR A 277 4.35 -15.81 -8.06
C TYR A 277 3.11 -16.34 -7.35
N ALA A 278 2.65 -15.61 -6.34
CA ALA A 278 1.32 -15.77 -5.79
C ALA A 278 0.29 -15.25 -6.80
N SER A 279 -0.77 -16.02 -7.05
CA SER A 279 -1.89 -15.66 -7.91
C SER A 279 -3.05 -15.12 -7.07
N ILE A 280 -3.34 -13.84 -7.23
CA ILE A 280 -4.47 -13.17 -6.55
C ILE A 280 -5.59 -12.95 -7.55
N SER A 281 -6.81 -13.32 -7.18
CA SER A 281 -8.02 -12.94 -7.89
C SER A 281 -8.90 -12.07 -6.99
N LEU A 282 -9.43 -10.99 -7.55
CA LEU A 282 -10.30 -10.07 -6.81
C LEU A 282 -11.55 -9.80 -7.64
N LYS A 283 -12.71 -9.99 -7.01
CA LYS A 283 -14.01 -9.62 -7.55
C LYS A 283 -14.60 -8.45 -6.77
N VAL A 284 -14.92 -7.36 -7.45
CA VAL A 284 -15.48 -6.13 -6.84
C VAL A 284 -16.87 -5.86 -7.42
N TYR A 285 -17.80 -5.53 -6.54
CA TYR A 285 -19.20 -5.28 -6.89
C TYR A 285 -19.81 -4.20 -5.99
N ASP A 286 -20.88 -3.59 -6.47
CA ASP A 286 -21.72 -2.68 -5.69
C ASP A 286 -22.47 -3.49 -4.63
N GLU A 287 -22.32 -3.12 -3.36
CA GLU A 287 -22.78 -3.94 -2.24
C GLU A 287 -24.30 -4.10 -2.21
N ASP A 288 -25.05 -3.12 -2.72
CA ASP A 288 -26.51 -3.09 -2.67
C ASP A 288 -27.11 -3.78 -3.90
N THR A 289 -26.67 -3.41 -5.10
CA THR A 289 -27.20 -3.94 -6.37
C THR A 289 -26.55 -5.24 -6.83
N LYS A 290 -25.43 -5.64 -6.19
CA LYS A 290 -24.57 -6.77 -6.57
C LYS A 290 -23.98 -6.69 -7.99
N LYS A 291 -24.12 -5.55 -8.67
CA LYS A 291 -23.58 -5.33 -10.02
C LYS A 291 -22.04 -5.23 -9.98
N PRO A 292 -21.33 -5.79 -10.95
CA PRO A 292 -19.87 -5.68 -11.03
C PRO A 292 -19.44 -4.23 -11.26
N LEU A 293 -18.30 -3.82 -10.70
CA LEU A 293 -17.76 -2.47 -10.84
C LEU A 293 -16.41 -2.47 -11.55
N ASN A 294 -16.11 -1.43 -12.32
CA ASN A 294 -14.73 -1.16 -12.74
C ASN A 294 -14.01 -0.43 -11.61
N PHE A 295 -12.76 -0.79 -11.34
CA PHE A 295 -12.05 -0.30 -10.15
C PHE A 295 -10.56 -0.19 -10.38
N ASN A 296 -9.91 0.61 -9.54
CA ASN A 296 -8.46 0.64 -9.43
C ASN A 296 -8.04 0.00 -8.11
N VAL A 297 -6.95 -0.77 -8.17
CA VAL A 297 -6.27 -1.36 -7.03
C VAL A 297 -4.94 -0.66 -6.87
N ASN A 298 -4.79 0.08 -5.78
CA ASN A 298 -3.51 0.65 -5.38
C ASN A 298 -2.85 -0.38 -4.46
N LEU A 299 -1.71 -0.90 -4.88
CA LEU A 299 -0.97 -1.95 -4.19
C LEU A 299 0.35 -1.37 -3.67
N GLU A 300 0.56 -1.46 -2.36
CA GLU A 300 1.72 -0.91 -1.67
C GLU A 300 2.56 -2.06 -1.08
N ARG A 301 3.88 -2.02 -1.31
CA ARG A 301 4.87 -2.95 -0.75
C ARG A 301 6.13 -2.18 -0.36
N GLY A 302 6.33 -1.97 0.94
CA GLY A 302 7.35 -1.03 1.43
C GLY A 302 7.09 0.36 0.82
N GLU A 303 8.11 0.94 0.19
CA GLU A 303 7.99 2.24 -0.50
C GLU A 303 7.40 2.15 -1.91
N ARG A 304 7.34 0.96 -2.51
CA ARG A 304 6.86 0.79 -3.89
C ARG A 304 5.34 0.83 -3.94
N ARG A 305 4.80 1.59 -4.90
CA ARG A 305 3.35 1.73 -5.14
C ARG A 305 3.02 1.47 -6.61
N ASN A 306 2.10 0.54 -6.84
CA ASN A 306 1.61 0.19 -8.18
C ASN A 306 0.09 0.30 -8.24
N THR A 307 -0.44 0.71 -9.38
CA THR A 307 -1.89 0.79 -9.60
C THR A 307 -2.32 -0.14 -10.72
N PHE A 308 -3.35 -0.95 -10.48
CA PHE A 308 -3.90 -1.89 -11.45
C PHE A 308 -5.39 -1.62 -11.69
N ALA A 309 -5.83 -1.67 -12.95
CA ALA A 309 -7.23 -1.47 -13.30
C ALA A 309 -7.96 -2.82 -13.46
N GLY A 310 -9.01 -3.03 -12.68
CA GLY A 310 -9.96 -4.13 -12.83
C GLY A 310 -11.15 -3.74 -13.69
N LYS A 311 -11.51 -4.59 -14.65
CA LYS A 311 -12.66 -4.41 -15.56
C LYS A 311 -13.72 -5.48 -15.31
N LEU A 312 -14.99 -5.15 -15.54
CA LEU A 312 -16.13 -6.07 -15.37
C LEU A 312 -16.18 -6.71 -13.97
N GLY A 313 -15.79 -5.95 -12.94
CA GLY A 313 -15.80 -6.45 -11.56
C GLY A 313 -14.73 -7.45 -11.23
N ARG A 314 -13.70 -7.66 -12.07
CA ARG A 314 -12.67 -8.67 -11.85
C ARG A 314 -11.27 -8.18 -12.18
N ILE A 315 -10.29 -8.71 -11.44
CA ILE A 315 -8.87 -8.66 -11.81
C ILE A 315 -8.18 -9.94 -11.33
N LYS A 316 -7.16 -10.38 -12.10
CA LYS A 316 -6.18 -11.38 -11.68
C LYS A 316 -4.81 -10.73 -11.70
N MET A 317 -4.02 -10.95 -10.65
CA MET A 317 -2.67 -10.39 -10.50
C MET A 317 -1.72 -11.52 -10.11
N LYS A 318 -0.50 -11.48 -10.63
CA LYS A 318 0.62 -12.30 -10.18
C LYS A 318 1.58 -11.43 -9.39
N LEU A 319 1.76 -11.72 -8.11
CA LEU A 319 2.55 -10.91 -7.18
C LEU A 319 3.69 -11.75 -6.62
N LEU A 320 4.84 -11.12 -6.38
CA LEU A 320 5.94 -11.77 -5.69
C LEU A 320 5.55 -12.05 -4.22
N PRO A 321 6.15 -13.06 -3.56
CA PRO A 321 6.00 -13.26 -2.13
C PRO A 321 6.39 -12.01 -1.33
N GLY A 322 5.71 -11.78 -0.20
CA GLY A 322 5.92 -10.63 0.68
C GLY A 322 4.62 -10.05 1.24
N GLU A 323 4.76 -8.94 1.95
CA GLU A 323 3.65 -8.22 2.57
C GLU A 323 3.17 -7.07 1.69
N TYR A 324 1.85 -6.93 1.57
CA TYR A 324 1.20 -5.91 0.76
C TYR A 324 0.02 -5.28 1.47
N VAL A 325 -0.24 -4.02 1.16
CA VAL A 325 -1.53 -3.38 1.42
C VAL A 325 -2.22 -3.13 0.08
N MET A 326 -3.38 -3.76 -0.11
CA MET A 326 -4.19 -3.65 -1.32
C MET A 326 -5.40 -2.75 -1.06
N LYS A 327 -5.43 -1.56 -1.64
CA LYS A 327 -6.51 -0.58 -1.50
C LYS A 327 -7.34 -0.50 -2.78
N VAL A 328 -8.64 -0.77 -2.67
CA VAL A 328 -9.57 -0.72 -3.81
C VAL A 328 -10.28 0.63 -3.81
N VAL A 329 -10.14 1.37 -4.91
CA VAL A 329 -10.65 2.74 -5.06
C VAL A 329 -11.54 2.84 -6.30
N ILE A 330 -12.72 3.42 -6.10
CA ILE A 330 -13.66 3.77 -7.17
C ILE A 330 -14.24 5.16 -6.83
N PRO A 331 -14.20 6.13 -7.76
CA PRO A 331 -14.88 7.41 -7.58
C PRO A 331 -16.35 7.21 -7.22
N GLY A 332 -16.84 7.94 -6.22
CA GLY A 332 -18.22 7.81 -5.73
C GLY A 332 -18.48 6.63 -4.77
N TYR A 333 -17.49 5.78 -4.47
CA TYR A 333 -17.62 4.68 -3.49
C TYR A 333 -16.69 4.86 -2.29
N LYS A 334 -17.08 4.30 -1.14
CA LYS A 334 -16.19 4.16 0.01
C LYS A 334 -15.13 3.11 -0.33
N TRP A 335 -13.86 3.47 -0.21
CA TRP A 335 -12.75 2.55 -0.47
C TRP A 335 -12.65 1.50 0.65
N LYS A 336 -12.04 0.34 0.34
CA LYS A 336 -11.67 -0.69 1.32
C LYS A 336 -10.21 -1.13 1.09
N SER A 337 -9.54 -1.55 2.15
CA SER A 337 -8.17 -2.07 2.09
C SER A 337 -8.08 -3.49 2.64
N ILE A 338 -7.13 -4.28 2.11
CA ILE A 338 -6.84 -5.65 2.51
C ILE A 338 -5.33 -5.76 2.72
N LYS A 339 -4.90 -6.19 3.91
CA LYS A 339 -3.50 -6.57 4.16
C LYS A 339 -3.28 -8.00 3.68
N LEU A 340 -2.20 -8.24 2.95
CA LEU A 340 -1.86 -9.54 2.37
C LEU A 340 -0.45 -9.93 2.79
N THR A 341 -0.27 -11.17 3.22
CA THR A 341 1.04 -11.80 3.42
C THR A 341 1.10 -13.00 2.48
N LEU A 342 1.91 -12.90 1.42
CA LEU A 342 1.93 -13.86 0.32
C LEU A 342 3.15 -14.76 0.38
N LYS A 343 2.94 -16.07 0.28
CA LYS A 343 4.00 -17.09 0.17
C LYS A 343 4.22 -17.52 -1.29
N PRO A 344 5.37 -18.13 -1.63
CA PRO A 344 5.61 -18.70 -2.96
C PRO A 344 4.47 -19.64 -3.39
N GLY A 345 3.93 -19.44 -4.59
CA GLY A 345 2.86 -20.27 -5.17
C GLY A 345 1.45 -20.06 -4.59
N ASP A 346 1.25 -19.13 -3.64
CA ASP A 346 -0.07 -18.90 -3.02
C ASP A 346 -1.16 -18.58 -4.07
N VAL A 347 -2.35 -19.16 -3.89
CA VAL A 347 -3.55 -18.79 -4.67
C VAL A 347 -4.60 -18.21 -3.73
N ARG A 348 -4.98 -16.95 -3.92
CA ARG A 348 -5.98 -16.27 -3.09
C ARG A 348 -7.11 -15.68 -3.94
N ALA A 349 -8.33 -15.76 -3.42
CA ALA A 349 -9.51 -15.20 -4.06
C ALA A 349 -10.28 -14.31 -3.08
N PHE A 350 -10.50 -13.06 -3.46
CA PHE A 350 -11.21 -12.08 -2.66
C PHE A 350 -12.49 -11.64 -3.36
N LYS A 351 -13.55 -11.42 -2.56
CA LYS A 351 -14.82 -10.85 -3.00
C LYS A 351 -15.09 -9.61 -2.15
N LEU A 352 -15.25 -8.46 -2.78
CA LEU A 352 -15.36 -7.18 -2.10
C LEU A 352 -16.58 -6.40 -2.59
N GLY A 353 -17.58 -6.26 -1.71
CA GLY A 353 -18.66 -5.30 -1.91
C GLY A 353 -18.22 -3.90 -1.49
N LEU A 354 -18.49 -2.88 -2.31
CA LEU A 354 -18.28 -1.47 -1.97
C LEU A 354 -19.62 -0.73 -1.92
N LYS A 355 -19.78 0.12 -0.89
CA LYS A 355 -20.94 1.00 -0.75
C LYS A 355 -20.67 2.35 -1.40
N LYS A 356 -21.68 2.92 -2.07
CA LYS A 356 -21.60 4.29 -2.56
C LYS A 356 -21.39 5.27 -1.40
N LYS A 357 -20.66 6.35 -1.69
CA LYS A 357 -20.63 7.51 -0.81
C LYS A 357 -22.01 8.17 -0.91
N LYS A 358 -22.59 8.52 0.24
CA LYS A 358 -23.78 9.36 0.28
C LYS A 358 -23.44 10.72 -0.35
N THR A 359 -24.36 11.30 -1.11
CA THR A 359 -24.15 12.65 -1.65
C THR A 359 -24.16 13.69 -0.53
N LYS A 360 -23.69 14.91 -0.82
CA LYS A 360 -23.78 16.00 0.15
C LYS A 360 -25.24 16.29 0.49
N GLU A 361 -26.16 16.26 -0.48
CA GLU A 361 -27.59 16.48 -0.18
C GLU A 361 -28.18 15.37 0.68
N GLU A 362 -27.84 14.10 0.44
CA GLU A 362 -28.33 12.97 1.26
C GLU A 362 -27.85 13.06 2.70
N LEU A 363 -26.59 13.45 2.92
CA LEU A 363 -26.04 13.68 4.26
C LEU A 363 -26.72 14.84 4.98
N VAL A 364 -27.07 15.92 4.26
CA VAL A 364 -27.80 17.05 4.84
C VAL A 364 -29.21 16.62 5.23
N LYS A 365 -29.94 15.92 4.35
CA LYS A 365 -31.27 15.39 4.65
C LYS A 365 -31.27 14.44 5.84
N GLU A 366 -30.23 13.62 5.99
CA GLU A 366 -30.07 12.71 7.12
C GLU A 366 -29.84 13.46 8.43
N LYS A 367 -28.95 14.46 8.44
CA LYS A 367 -28.74 15.33 9.61
C LYS A 367 -30.01 16.10 9.99
N GLU A 368 -30.73 16.63 9.00
CA GLU A 368 -31.98 17.35 9.22
C GLU A 368 -33.07 16.42 9.77
N PHE A 369 -33.13 15.18 9.28
CA PHE A 369 -34.01 14.15 9.82
C PHE A 369 -33.66 13.87 11.29
N ASP A 370 -32.40 13.60 11.61
CA ASP A 370 -31.97 13.26 12.97
C ASP A 370 -32.23 14.41 13.95
N ALA A 371 -31.97 15.66 13.55
CA ALA A 371 -32.23 16.84 14.36
C ALA A 371 -33.73 17.05 14.62
N ASN A 372 -34.59 16.90 13.60
CA ASN A 372 -36.03 16.99 13.79
C ASN A 372 -36.57 15.80 14.59
N PHE A 373 -36.03 14.60 14.42
CA PHE A 373 -36.47 13.42 15.14
C PHE A 373 -36.16 13.57 16.64
N ALA A 374 -34.94 13.98 16.98
CA ALA A 374 -34.56 14.29 18.36
C ALA A 374 -35.43 15.40 18.96
N SER A 375 -35.69 16.47 18.21
CA SER A 375 -36.57 17.57 18.65
C SER A 375 -38.00 17.10 18.90
N GLY A 376 -38.54 16.25 18.01
CA GLY A 376 -39.88 15.68 18.12
C GLY A 376 -40.03 14.75 19.33
N VAL A 377 -39.07 13.85 19.55
CA VAL A 377 -39.05 12.97 20.73
C VAL A 377 -38.91 13.78 22.02
N THR A 378 -38.07 14.81 22.02
CA THR A 378 -37.89 15.70 23.19
C THR A 378 -39.17 16.47 23.52
N ALA A 379 -39.83 17.06 22.53
CA ALA A 379 -41.10 17.76 22.72
C ALA A 379 -42.21 16.81 23.21
N PHE A 380 -42.24 15.57 22.70
CA PHE A 380 -43.18 14.55 23.18
C PHE A 380 -42.98 14.25 24.67
N ASN A 381 -41.73 14.05 25.10
CA ASN A 381 -41.39 13.77 26.49
C ASN A 381 -41.70 14.95 27.42
N LYS A 382 -41.71 16.19 26.91
CA LYS A 382 -42.11 17.41 27.65
C LYS A 382 -43.63 17.63 27.70
N GLY A 383 -44.43 16.80 27.02
CA GLY A 383 -45.88 16.98 26.91
C GLY A 383 -46.30 18.03 25.87
N GLU A 384 -45.37 18.57 25.09
CA GLU A 384 -45.64 19.53 24.01
C GLU A 384 -46.05 18.79 22.73
N TYR A 385 -47.16 18.06 22.77
CA TYR A 385 -47.51 17.10 21.73
C TYR A 385 -47.71 17.71 20.34
N LYS A 386 -48.20 18.96 20.25
CA LYS A 386 -48.35 19.66 18.96
C LYS A 386 -46.98 19.98 18.32
N ASN A 387 -46.02 20.45 19.12
CA ASN A 387 -44.65 20.68 18.67
C ASN A 387 -43.96 19.37 18.27
N ALA A 388 -44.19 18.31 19.05
CA ALA A 388 -43.70 16.97 18.73
C ALA A 388 -44.20 16.50 17.35
N MET A 389 -45.51 16.61 17.11
CA MET A 389 -46.12 16.26 15.82
C MET A 389 -45.53 17.07 14.66
N LEU A 390 -45.27 18.37 14.85
CA LEU A 390 -44.70 19.24 13.81
C LEU A 390 -43.28 18.80 13.40
N HIS A 391 -42.42 18.50 14.37
CA HIS A 391 -41.06 18.01 14.08
C HIS A 391 -41.07 16.61 13.47
N LEU A 392 -41.95 15.72 13.93
CA LEU A 392 -42.09 14.37 13.39
C LEU A 392 -42.69 14.38 11.98
N GLU A 393 -43.57 15.33 11.66
CA GLU A 393 -44.08 15.53 10.29
C GLU A 393 -42.96 15.94 9.33
N LYS A 394 -42.05 16.84 9.76
CA LYS A 394 -40.83 17.16 8.98
C LYS A 394 -39.98 15.91 8.73
N CYS A 395 -39.84 15.02 9.73
CA CYS A 395 -39.14 13.75 9.56
C CYS A 395 -39.81 12.86 8.49
N LEU A 396 -41.14 12.79 8.51
CA LEU A 396 -41.92 12.01 7.55
C LEU A 396 -41.92 12.64 6.14
N LEU A 397 -41.75 13.95 6.01
CA LEU A 397 -41.52 14.61 4.73
C LEU A 397 -40.14 14.26 4.16
N LEU A 398 -39.11 14.20 5.00
CA LEU A 398 -37.74 13.85 4.60
C LEU A 398 -37.59 12.36 4.27
N LYS A 399 -38.21 11.47 5.05
CA LYS A 399 -38.22 10.02 4.88
C LYS A 399 -39.65 9.48 5.00
N PRO A 400 -40.45 9.55 3.91
CA PRO A 400 -41.81 9.00 3.90
C PRO A 400 -41.81 7.52 4.26
N GLY A 401 -42.62 7.14 5.25
CA GLY A 401 -42.73 5.75 5.70
C GLY A 401 -41.69 5.30 6.72
N ASN A 402 -40.87 6.21 7.27
CA ASN A 402 -39.99 5.85 8.39
C ASN A 402 -40.82 5.35 9.60
N GLU A 403 -40.53 4.14 10.07
CA GLU A 403 -41.31 3.44 11.09
C GLU A 403 -41.29 4.18 12.43
N ASP A 404 -40.11 4.62 12.87
CA ASP A 404 -39.93 5.31 14.14
C ASP A 404 -40.66 6.66 14.17
N ALA A 405 -40.46 7.50 13.15
CA ALA A 405 -41.14 8.80 13.04
C ALA A 405 -42.66 8.62 12.97
N THR A 406 -43.14 7.59 12.28
CA THR A 406 -44.57 7.27 12.20
C THR A 406 -45.11 6.83 13.56
N ALA A 407 -44.38 5.97 14.27
CA ALA A 407 -44.78 5.47 15.59
C ALA A 407 -44.83 6.60 16.62
N TYR A 408 -43.81 7.45 16.68
CA TYR A 408 -43.80 8.61 17.58
C TYR A 408 -44.86 9.63 17.21
N TYR A 409 -45.11 9.89 15.91
CA TYR A 409 -46.16 10.80 15.48
C TYR A 409 -47.54 10.32 15.94
N LYS A 410 -47.81 9.00 15.81
CA LYS A 410 -49.06 8.40 16.30
C LYS A 410 -49.18 8.54 17.82
N LYS A 411 -48.12 8.23 18.57
CA LYS A 411 -48.10 8.40 20.04
C LYS A 411 -48.39 9.86 20.43
N ALA A 412 -47.72 10.82 19.80
CA ALA A 412 -47.91 12.25 20.04
C ALA A 412 -49.34 12.68 19.69
N SER A 413 -49.87 12.25 18.53
CA SER A 413 -51.23 12.58 18.10
C SER A 413 -52.29 11.99 19.05
N SER A 414 -52.13 10.76 19.51
CA SER A 414 -53.05 10.15 20.47
C SER A 414 -52.99 10.83 21.84
N ALA A 415 -51.80 11.17 22.32
CA ALA A 415 -51.62 11.88 23.59
C ALA A 415 -52.20 13.30 23.53
N PHE A 416 -51.97 14.02 22.42
CA PHE A 416 -52.58 15.32 22.15
C PHE A 416 -54.11 15.23 22.17
N GLN A 417 -54.69 14.27 21.44
CA GLN A 417 -56.15 14.12 21.36
C GLN A 417 -56.75 13.85 22.74
N LYS A 418 -56.12 12.97 23.52
CA LYS A 418 -56.54 12.67 24.89
C LYS A 418 -56.50 13.92 25.78
N GLN A 419 -55.37 14.63 25.80
CA GLN A 419 -55.23 15.86 26.59
C GLN A 419 -56.26 16.93 26.16
N PHE A 420 -56.45 17.10 24.85
CA PHE A 420 -57.41 18.05 24.30
C PHE A 420 -58.85 17.68 24.70
N ASP A 421 -59.24 16.42 24.58
CA ASP A 421 -60.59 15.97 24.93
C ASP A 421 -60.87 16.07 26.44
N GLU A 422 -59.87 15.81 27.29
CA GLU A 422 -59.98 15.97 28.75
C GLU A 422 -60.25 17.42 29.14
N ILE A 423 -59.46 18.37 28.64
CA ILE A 423 -59.63 19.80 28.94
C ILE A 423 -60.96 20.30 28.34
N LYS A 424 -61.31 19.84 27.13
CA LYS A 424 -62.59 20.15 26.49
C LYS A 424 -63.78 19.66 27.29
N PHE A 425 -63.73 18.43 27.78
CA PHE A 425 -64.79 17.89 28.62
C PHE A 425 -64.94 18.71 29.90
N ALA A 426 -63.84 19.09 30.56
CA ALA A 426 -63.87 19.96 31.73
C ALA A 426 -64.51 21.33 31.42
N ALA A 427 -64.13 21.96 30.31
CA ALA A 427 -64.70 23.23 29.85
C ALA A 427 -66.22 23.12 29.60
N GLU A 428 -66.67 22.06 28.92
CA GLU A 428 -68.08 21.84 28.60
C GLU A 428 -68.92 21.52 29.85
N VAL A 429 -68.35 20.83 30.85
CA VAL A 429 -69.03 20.58 32.13
C VAL A 429 -69.21 21.87 32.93
N LEU A 430 -68.19 22.73 32.99
CA LEU A 430 -68.27 24.04 33.65
C LEU A 430 -69.27 24.95 32.94
N GLU A 431 -69.26 24.94 31.60
CA GLU A 431 -70.24 25.68 30.79
C GLU A 431 -71.68 25.25 31.10
N LYS A 432 -71.94 23.95 31.19
CA LYS A 432 -73.27 23.41 31.53
C LYS A 432 -73.72 23.74 32.96
N LYS A 433 -72.77 23.86 33.89
CA LYS A 433 -73.05 24.26 35.28
C LYS A 433 -73.29 25.77 35.43
N GLY A 434 -73.11 26.55 34.36
CA GLY A 434 -73.23 28.00 34.39
C GLY A 434 -71.99 28.73 34.93
N ASP A 435 -70.91 28.00 35.27
CA ASP A 435 -69.63 28.60 35.64
C ASP A 435 -68.88 29.05 34.38
N TYR A 436 -69.30 30.17 33.82
CA TYR A 436 -68.72 30.72 32.59
C TYR A 436 -67.28 31.20 32.78
N LYS A 437 -66.87 31.56 34.00
CA LYS A 437 -65.50 32.00 34.29
C LYS A 437 -64.55 30.80 34.31
N GLY A 438 -64.94 29.71 34.95
CA GLY A 438 -64.21 28.44 34.91
C GLY A 438 -64.15 27.87 33.49
N ALA A 439 -65.28 27.87 32.77
CA ALA A 439 -65.33 27.41 31.38
C ALA A 439 -64.40 28.21 30.46
N LEU A 440 -64.38 29.54 30.58
CA LEU A 440 -63.49 30.41 29.81
C LEU A 440 -62.02 30.04 30.03
N LYS A 441 -61.59 29.82 31.27
CA LYS A 441 -60.22 29.44 31.61
C LYS A 441 -59.81 28.12 30.92
N GLU A 442 -60.67 27.11 30.94
CA GLU A 442 -60.35 25.83 30.29
C GLU A 442 -60.39 25.93 28.75
N TYR A 443 -61.27 26.75 28.18
CA TYR A 443 -61.23 27.05 26.74
C TYR A 443 -59.98 27.86 26.34
N GLU A 444 -59.47 28.74 27.20
CA GLU A 444 -58.18 29.43 26.98
C GLU A 444 -57.01 28.43 27.06
N ASN A 445 -57.05 27.46 27.98
CA ASN A 445 -56.07 26.37 28.04
C ASN A 445 -56.05 25.55 26.73
N LEU A 446 -57.23 25.20 26.19
CA LEU A 446 -57.32 24.55 24.87
C LEU A 446 -56.74 25.40 23.74
N LEU A 447 -56.97 26.71 23.79
CA LEU A 447 -56.46 27.62 22.78
C LEU A 447 -54.94 27.77 22.89
N ASN A 448 -54.38 27.68 24.09
CA ASN A 448 -52.93 27.68 24.29
C ASN A 448 -52.25 26.45 23.68
N ILE A 449 -52.86 25.26 23.78
CA ILE A 449 -52.30 24.02 23.20
C ILE A 449 -52.64 23.82 21.72
N ASP A 450 -53.69 24.47 21.19
CA ASP A 450 -54.05 24.48 19.77
C ASP A 450 -54.54 25.86 19.31
N PRO A 451 -53.65 26.85 19.13
CA PRO A 451 -54.03 28.25 18.84
C PRO A 451 -54.81 28.44 17.54
N GLY A 452 -54.69 27.50 16.60
CA GLY A 452 -55.40 27.51 15.32
C GLY A 452 -56.81 26.92 15.38
N ASN A 453 -57.30 26.52 16.55
CA ASN A 453 -58.58 25.81 16.66
C ASN A 453 -59.79 26.77 16.62
N ASN A 454 -60.39 26.90 15.44
CA ASN A 454 -61.56 27.77 15.23
C ASN A 454 -62.75 27.46 16.15
N TYR A 455 -62.92 26.20 16.56
CA TYR A 455 -63.99 25.82 17.51
C TYR A 455 -63.73 26.40 18.89
N VAL A 456 -62.51 26.22 19.41
CA VAL A 456 -62.12 26.73 20.72
C VAL A 456 -62.15 28.26 20.73
N ALA A 457 -61.65 28.91 19.69
CA ALA A 457 -61.68 30.36 19.57
C ALA A 457 -63.12 30.92 19.56
N ALA A 458 -64.07 30.22 18.92
CA ALA A 458 -65.48 30.60 18.96
C ALA A 458 -66.06 30.44 20.37
N LYS A 459 -65.70 29.36 21.09
CA LYS A 459 -66.12 29.13 22.47
C LYS A 459 -65.59 30.17 23.45
N VAL A 460 -64.32 30.56 23.34
CA VAL A 460 -63.74 31.67 24.12
C VAL A 460 -64.52 32.97 23.90
N LYS A 461 -64.87 33.31 22.66
CA LYS A 461 -65.71 34.48 22.35
C LYS A 461 -67.10 34.39 22.95
N GLU A 462 -67.73 33.21 22.84
CA GLU A 462 -69.06 32.93 23.40
C GLU A 462 -69.06 33.11 24.94
N MET A 463 -68.09 32.53 25.64
CA MET A 463 -67.99 32.64 27.11
C MET A 463 -67.73 34.07 27.56
N ASN A 464 -66.85 34.80 26.85
CA ASN A 464 -66.62 36.23 27.10
C ASN A 464 -67.88 37.08 26.94
N TYR A 465 -68.75 36.75 25.98
CA TYR A 465 -70.03 37.42 25.81
C TYR A 465 -70.99 37.10 26.98
N LYS A 466 -71.11 35.83 27.37
CA LYS A 466 -71.96 35.40 28.51
C LYS A 466 -71.54 36.01 29.84
N LEU A 467 -70.24 36.25 30.05
CA LEU A 467 -69.69 36.93 31.23
C LEU A 467 -69.96 38.44 31.27
N LYS A 468 -70.15 39.08 30.10
CA LYS A 468 -70.41 40.53 29.99
C LYS A 468 -71.90 40.89 29.94
N ALA A 469 -72.78 39.91 29.69
CA ALA A 469 -74.21 40.13 29.64
C ALA A 469 -74.79 40.22 31.07
N PRO A 470 -75.62 41.24 31.40
CA PRO A 470 -76.27 41.34 32.70
C PRO A 470 -77.27 40.18 32.90
N VAL A 471 -77.15 39.50 34.06
CA VAL A 471 -77.99 38.35 34.43
C VAL A 471 -79.46 38.78 34.52
N LYS A 472 -80.30 38.33 33.58
CA LYS A 472 -81.76 38.33 33.72
C LYS A 472 -82.24 36.93 34.11
N PRO A 473 -83.14 36.78 35.10
CA PRO A 473 -83.66 35.48 35.48
C PRO A 473 -84.54 34.90 34.36
N GLU A 474 -84.33 33.61 34.08
CA GLU A 474 -85.12 32.84 33.12
C GLU A 474 -86.60 32.87 33.47
N LYS A 475 -87.44 33.21 32.47
CA LYS A 475 -88.83 32.76 32.42
C LYS A 475 -89.08 32.03 31.12
N SER A 476 -89.55 30.81 31.32
CA SER A 476 -90.42 30.00 30.48
C SER A 476 -91.32 30.79 29.52
N SER A 477 -91.56 30.14 28.39
CA SER A 477 -92.75 30.17 27.53
C SER A 477 -92.67 30.93 26.20
N THR A 478 -92.99 30.12 25.17
CA THR A 478 -93.87 30.40 24.03
C THR A 478 -93.45 31.42 22.97
N ALA A 479 -93.30 30.86 21.75
CA ALA A 479 -93.35 31.39 20.39
C ALA A 479 -94.25 32.64 20.18
N PRO A 480 -94.21 33.40 19.04
CA PRO A 480 -93.79 32.94 17.71
C PRO A 480 -93.12 33.96 16.74
N LYS A 481 -92.84 33.45 15.52
CA LYS A 481 -92.56 34.11 14.21
C LYS A 481 -91.09 34.44 13.87
N PRO A 482 -90.70 34.51 12.58
CA PRO A 482 -91.49 34.43 11.34
C PRO A 482 -91.03 33.39 10.30
N THR A 483 -92.02 33.01 9.50
CA THR A 483 -91.97 32.20 8.27
C THR A 483 -90.98 32.72 7.22
N THR A 484 -90.04 31.86 6.85
CA THR A 484 -89.45 31.77 5.50
C THR A 484 -89.51 30.30 5.07
N PRO A 485 -89.67 29.97 3.78
CA PRO A 485 -90.31 28.73 3.35
C PRO A 485 -89.52 27.50 3.81
N ALA A 486 -90.20 26.59 4.52
CA ALA A 486 -89.65 25.32 4.95
C ALA A 486 -89.35 24.45 3.73
N VAL A 487 -88.08 24.41 3.32
CA VAL A 487 -87.55 23.33 2.51
C VAL A 487 -87.47 22.11 3.44
N SER A 488 -88.14 21.02 3.07
CA SER A 488 -88.17 19.81 3.91
C SER A 488 -86.76 19.21 4.03
N ASP A 489 -86.46 18.55 5.16
CA ASP A 489 -85.20 17.82 5.33
C ASP A 489 -85.00 16.75 4.22
N VAL A 490 -86.11 16.26 3.64
CA VAL A 490 -86.10 15.34 2.50
C VAL A 490 -85.52 16.01 1.24
N ASP A 491 -85.84 17.29 1.00
CA ASP A 491 -85.28 18.04 -0.13
C ASP A 491 -83.79 18.34 0.05
N ILE A 492 -83.35 18.63 1.28
CA ILE A 492 -81.94 18.85 1.61
C ILE A 492 -81.13 17.56 1.40
N ASP A 493 -81.65 16.41 1.86
CA ASP A 493 -81.00 15.12 1.65
C ASP A 493 -81.00 14.71 0.16
N LYS A 494 -82.08 15.03 -0.57
CA LYS A 494 -82.16 14.84 -2.02
C LYS A 494 -81.10 15.66 -2.76
N TRP A 495 -80.89 16.92 -2.38
CA TRP A 495 -79.81 17.75 -2.96
C TRP A 495 -78.42 17.20 -2.62
N TYR A 496 -78.21 16.69 -1.40
CA TYR A 496 -76.95 16.08 -1.01
C TYR A 496 -76.63 14.82 -1.84
N LYS A 497 -77.59 13.90 -1.97
CA LYS A 497 -77.50 12.70 -2.81
C LYS A 497 -77.28 13.05 -4.29
N THR A 498 -77.98 14.06 -4.79
CA THR A 498 -77.80 14.55 -6.17
C THR A 498 -76.40 15.12 -6.38
N GLY A 499 -75.87 15.87 -5.41
CA GLY A 499 -74.49 16.38 -5.44
C GLY A 499 -73.45 15.26 -5.44
N LEU A 500 -73.65 14.19 -4.67
CA LEU A 500 -72.77 13.02 -4.68
C LEU A 500 -72.78 12.29 -6.02
N ASN A 501 -73.96 12.13 -6.65
CA ASN A 501 -74.08 11.52 -7.97
C ASN A 501 -73.40 12.35 -9.07
N TYR A 502 -73.57 13.68 -9.05
CA TYR A 502 -72.81 14.55 -9.96
C TYR A 502 -71.31 14.49 -9.73
N PHE A 503 -70.88 14.37 -8.47
CA PHE A 503 -69.47 14.24 -8.12
C PHE A 503 -68.86 12.92 -8.63
N SER A 504 -69.55 11.79 -8.50
CA SER A 504 -69.06 10.50 -9.00
C SER A 504 -69.01 10.43 -10.53
N ARG A 505 -69.85 11.20 -11.23
CA ARG A 505 -69.85 11.33 -12.70
C ARG A 505 -68.88 12.39 -13.23
N GLY A 506 -68.03 12.97 -12.39
CA GLY A 506 -67.05 13.99 -12.78
C GLY A 506 -67.65 15.35 -13.16
N GLN A 507 -68.96 15.58 -12.92
CA GLN A 507 -69.64 16.83 -13.25
C GLN A 507 -69.48 17.86 -12.11
N TYR A 508 -68.23 18.27 -11.86
CA TYR A 508 -67.85 19.00 -10.65
C TYR A 508 -68.54 20.36 -10.49
N LYS A 509 -68.79 21.11 -11.58
CA LYS A 509 -69.56 22.37 -11.53
C LYS A 509 -70.98 22.15 -10.99
N LYS A 510 -71.68 21.11 -11.46
CA LYS A 510 -73.04 20.77 -11.00
C LYS A 510 -73.07 20.26 -9.57
N ALA A 511 -72.05 19.47 -9.19
CA ALA A 511 -71.89 18.98 -7.81
C ALA A 511 -71.70 20.14 -6.82
N ILE A 512 -70.87 21.13 -7.15
CA ILE A 512 -70.65 22.35 -6.34
C ILE A 512 -71.97 23.08 -6.08
N THR A 513 -72.80 23.26 -7.12
CA THR A 513 -74.11 23.93 -7.00
C THR A 513 -75.02 23.21 -6.01
N MET A 514 -75.10 21.88 -6.08
CA MET A 514 -75.95 21.10 -5.18
C MET A 514 -75.44 21.12 -3.73
N PHE A 515 -74.12 21.02 -3.51
CA PHE A 515 -73.56 21.13 -2.16
C PHE A 515 -73.72 22.53 -1.55
N ASN A 516 -73.63 23.59 -2.36
CA ASN A 516 -73.91 24.95 -1.89
C ASN A 516 -75.38 25.12 -1.48
N LYS A 517 -76.33 24.50 -2.19
CA LYS A 517 -77.75 24.48 -1.78
C LYS A 517 -77.90 23.81 -0.41
N VAL A 518 -77.29 22.64 -0.20
CA VAL A 518 -77.31 21.95 1.11
C VAL A 518 -76.73 22.85 2.21
N LEU A 519 -75.60 23.50 1.96
CA LEU A 519 -74.92 24.35 2.95
C LEU A 519 -75.64 25.68 3.22
N ARG A 520 -76.51 26.15 2.30
CA ARG A 520 -77.34 27.34 2.52
C ARG A 520 -78.38 27.11 3.62
N TYR A 521 -78.90 25.88 3.74
CA TYR A 521 -79.93 25.52 4.74
C TYR A 521 -79.37 24.71 5.91
N ARG A 522 -78.27 23.97 5.72
CA ARG A 522 -77.51 23.29 6.78
C ARG A 522 -76.01 23.65 6.72
N PRO A 523 -75.61 24.83 7.22
CA PRO A 523 -74.22 25.30 7.18
C PRO A 523 -73.19 24.34 7.81
N ASN A 524 -73.65 23.51 8.77
CA ASN A 524 -72.84 22.55 9.50
C ASN A 524 -72.86 21.13 8.90
N HIS A 525 -73.41 20.93 7.69
CA HIS A 525 -73.46 19.62 7.04
C HIS A 525 -72.07 19.15 6.60
N ARG A 526 -71.38 18.37 7.46
CA ARG A 526 -69.99 17.91 7.27
C ARG A 526 -69.75 17.25 5.91
N GLY A 527 -70.68 16.40 5.47
CA GLY A 527 -70.63 15.72 4.17
C GLY A 527 -70.57 16.70 2.98
N ALA A 528 -71.53 17.62 2.87
CA ALA A 528 -71.58 18.62 1.80
C ALA A 528 -70.32 19.49 1.77
N ARG A 529 -69.77 19.91 2.93
CA ARG A 529 -68.53 20.71 3.00
C ARG A 529 -67.31 19.93 2.52
N LYS A 530 -67.17 18.66 2.92
CA LYS A 530 -66.09 17.77 2.48
C LYS A 530 -66.12 17.56 0.95
N TYR A 531 -67.30 17.26 0.40
CA TYR A 531 -67.43 17.00 -1.04
C TYR A 531 -67.40 18.28 -1.89
N LEU A 532 -67.84 19.43 -1.36
CA LEU A 532 -67.65 20.74 -2.00
C LEU A 532 -66.16 21.06 -2.19
N ASN A 533 -65.33 20.86 -1.16
CA ASN A 533 -63.89 21.08 -1.25
C ASN A 533 -63.25 20.13 -2.28
N LYS A 534 -63.58 18.83 -2.23
CA LYS A 534 -63.11 17.87 -3.24
C LYS A 534 -63.52 18.25 -4.67
N ALA A 535 -64.77 18.71 -4.86
CA ALA A 535 -65.27 19.11 -6.17
C ALA A 535 -64.54 20.34 -6.71
N ARG A 536 -64.25 21.33 -5.86
CA ARG A 536 -63.45 22.51 -6.23
C ARG A 536 -62.02 22.15 -6.59
N THR A 537 -61.36 21.27 -5.82
CA THR A 537 -60.01 20.80 -6.13
C THR A 537 -59.96 20.06 -7.47
N ARG A 538 -60.90 19.15 -7.72
CA ARG A 538 -60.98 18.41 -8.99
C ARG A 538 -61.31 19.30 -10.18
N LEU A 539 -62.19 20.29 -10.01
CA LEU A 539 -62.51 21.26 -11.06
C LEU A 539 -61.31 22.15 -11.41
N LYS A 540 -60.53 22.58 -10.41
CA LYS A 540 -59.29 23.36 -10.62
C LYS A 540 -58.23 22.55 -11.35
N ALA A 541 -58.13 21.24 -11.07
CA ALA A 541 -57.21 20.33 -11.75
C ALA A 541 -57.61 19.97 -13.20
N LEU A 542 -58.83 20.33 -13.64
CA LEU A 542 -59.35 20.06 -14.99
C LEU A 542 -59.45 21.33 -15.86
N GLY A 543 -59.04 22.48 -15.34
CA GLY A 543 -59.12 23.78 -16.00
C GLY A 543 -57.87 24.62 -15.79
N GLY A 544 -56.71 23.96 -15.75
CA GLY A 544 -55.37 24.54 -15.75
C GLY A 544 -54.51 23.82 -16.77
#